data_AF-A0A016UXK2-F1
#
_entry.id   AF-A0A016UXK2-F1
#
_cell.length_a   1.000
_cell.length_b   1.000
_cell.length_c   1.000
_cell.angle_alpha   90.00
_cell.angle_beta   90.00
_cell.angle_gamma   90.00
#
_symmetry.space_group_name_H-M   'P 1'
#
loop_
_entity.id
_entity.type
_entity.pdbx_description
1 polymer ?
#
loop_
_entity_poly.entity_id
_entity_poly.type
_entity_poly.pdbx_seq_one_letter_code
_entity_poly.pdbx_strand_id
1 'polypeptide(L)'
;MKYGKQQMMLIRKRMKIENWIDAEVAKLFNGNDNNGVDIDVDVLLDLDSVPAKRKFVFDNLQRSHCPASMDKITMFLDEMIDQLNTL
;
A
#
# COMPACT_ATOMS: atom_id res chain seq x y z
N MET A 1 -11.37 -12.77 -25.63
CA MET A 1 -11.97 -12.52 -24.30
C MET A 1 -10.86 -12.04 -23.37
N LYS A 2 -10.99 -10.85 -22.79
CA LYS A 2 -10.03 -10.29 -21.84
C LYS A 2 -10.21 -10.98 -20.47
N TYR A 3 -9.16 -11.62 -19.98
CA TYR A 3 -8.95 -12.25 -18.66
C TYR A 3 -9.86 -13.42 -18.24
N GLY A 4 -9.26 -14.56 -17.87
CA GLY A 4 -9.95 -15.72 -17.29
C GLY A 4 -10.38 -15.50 -15.84
N LYS A 5 -11.26 -16.38 -15.31
CA LYS A 5 -11.84 -16.25 -13.95
C LYS A 5 -10.81 -16.05 -12.84
N GLN A 6 -9.68 -16.78 -12.89
CA GLN A 6 -8.59 -16.64 -11.91
C GLN A 6 -7.90 -15.27 -12.00
N GLN A 7 -7.65 -14.79 -13.21
CA GLN A 7 -7.06 -13.46 -13.43
C GLN A 7 -7.98 -12.36 -12.91
N MET A 8 -9.29 -12.46 -13.16
CA MET A 8 -10.27 -11.53 -12.59
C MET A 8 -10.34 -11.58 -11.06
N MET A 9 -10.12 -12.75 -10.45
CA MET A 9 -10.06 -12.88 -9.00
C MET A 9 -8.82 -12.17 -8.43
N LEU A 10 -7.65 -12.35 -9.05
CA LEU A 10 -6.42 -11.68 -8.65
C LEU A 10 -6.52 -10.15 -8.78
N ILE A 11 -7.07 -9.66 -9.90
CA ILE A 11 -7.33 -8.23 -10.11
C ILE A 11 -8.20 -7.66 -8.97
N ARG A 12 -9.29 -8.35 -8.62
CA ARG A 12 -10.17 -7.91 -7.54
C ARG A 12 -9.48 -7.89 -6.18
N LYS A 13 -8.62 -8.88 -5.89
CA LYS A 13 -7.86 -8.87 -4.63
C LYS A 13 -6.86 -7.71 -4.58
N ARG A 14 -6.14 -7.44 -5.69
CA ARG A 14 -5.19 -6.33 -5.78
C ARG A 14 -5.87 -4.98 -5.56
N MET A 15 -6.98 -4.74 -6.29
CA MET A 15 -7.79 -3.53 -6.08
C MET A 15 -8.28 -3.37 -4.64
N LYS A 16 -8.63 -4.46 -3.96
CA LYS A 16 -9.04 -4.40 -2.56
C LYS A 16 -7.90 -3.94 -1.65
N ILE A 17 -6.68 -4.38 -1.92
CA ILE A 17 -5.50 -4.01 -1.15
C ILE A 17 -5.09 -2.57 -1.44
N GLU A 18 -5.13 -2.13 -2.70
CA GLU A 18 -4.91 -0.72 -3.07
C GLU A 18 -5.88 0.20 -2.32
N ASN A 19 -7.18 -0.08 -2.39
CA ASN A 19 -8.19 0.69 -1.66
C ASN A 19 -7.95 0.70 -0.14
N TRP A 20 -7.42 -0.40 0.43
CA TRP A 20 -7.07 -0.45 1.84
C TRP A 20 -5.83 0.40 2.14
N ILE A 21 -4.80 0.34 1.30
CA ILE A 21 -3.60 1.19 1.42
C ILE A 21 -4.00 2.66 1.39
N ASP A 22 -4.80 3.08 0.41
CA ASP A 22 -5.26 4.47 0.29
C ASP A 22 -5.99 4.94 1.56
N ALA A 23 -6.88 4.09 2.10
CA ALA A 23 -7.63 4.41 3.31
C ALA A 23 -6.71 4.52 4.55
N GLU A 24 -5.72 3.64 4.71
CA GLU A 24 -4.77 3.73 5.83
C GLU A 24 -3.81 4.91 5.68
N VAL A 25 -3.36 5.21 4.46
CA VAL A 25 -2.55 6.39 4.18
C VAL A 25 -3.33 7.66 4.53
N ALA A 26 -4.60 7.77 4.12
CA ALA A 26 -5.44 8.90 4.51
C ALA A 26 -5.49 9.09 6.03
N LYS A 27 -5.59 8.01 6.82
CA LYS A 27 -5.54 8.10 8.30
C LYS A 27 -4.19 8.60 8.82
N LEU A 28 -3.08 8.20 8.22
CA LEU A 28 -1.75 8.74 8.58
C LEU A 28 -1.66 10.25 8.30
N PHE A 29 -2.41 10.74 7.33
CA PHE A 29 -2.55 12.17 7.00
C PHE A 29 -3.77 12.84 7.66
N ASN A 30 -4.22 12.32 8.82
CA ASN A 30 -5.35 12.87 9.58
C ASN A 30 -6.67 12.97 8.79
N GLY A 31 -6.90 12.04 7.86
CA GLY A 31 -8.07 11.99 6.99
C GLY A 31 -7.95 12.82 5.70
N ASN A 32 -6.76 13.32 5.35
CA ASN A 32 -6.56 14.00 4.07
C ASN A 32 -6.34 12.99 2.94
N ASP A 33 -7.34 12.84 2.07
CA ASP A 33 -7.28 11.99 0.88
C ASP A 33 -6.41 12.60 -0.24
N ASN A 34 -6.20 13.92 -0.23
CA ASN A 34 -5.31 14.62 -1.16
C ASN A 34 -3.90 14.77 -0.56
N ASN A 35 -3.36 13.68 -0.03
CA ASN A 35 -2.03 13.65 0.61
C ASN A 35 -0.87 13.52 -0.39
N GLY A 36 -1.15 13.30 -1.68
CA GLY A 36 -0.14 13.21 -2.73
C GLY A 36 0.72 11.94 -2.66
N VAL A 37 0.30 10.93 -1.89
CA VAL A 37 0.88 9.60 -1.87
C VAL A 37 0.03 8.69 -2.75
N ASP A 38 0.68 8.02 -3.69
CA ASP A 38 0.06 7.06 -4.61
C ASP A 38 0.93 5.79 -4.60
N ILE A 39 0.35 4.67 -4.19
CA ILE A 39 1.06 3.40 -3.98
C ILE A 39 0.44 2.33 -4.87
N ASP A 40 1.18 1.96 -5.92
CA ASP A 40 0.81 0.88 -6.83
C ASP A 40 1.18 -0.50 -6.24
N VAL A 41 0.19 -1.38 -6.10
CA VAL A 41 0.40 -2.74 -5.57
C VAL A 41 1.20 -3.62 -6.54
N ASP A 42 1.11 -3.41 -7.85
CA ASP A 42 1.91 -4.14 -8.83
C ASP A 42 3.40 -3.81 -8.62
N VAL A 43 3.74 -2.53 -8.41
CA VAL A 43 5.11 -2.11 -8.08
C VAL A 43 5.60 -2.75 -6.78
N LEU A 44 4.74 -2.83 -5.76
CA LEU A 44 5.10 -3.51 -4.51
C LEU A 44 5.39 -4.99 -4.73
N LEU A 45 4.62 -5.66 -5.58
CA LEU A 45 4.77 -7.10 -5.84
C LEU A 45 6.00 -7.43 -6.68
N ASP A 46 6.47 -6.49 -7.49
CA ASP A 46 7.72 -6.59 -8.25
C ASP A 46 8.98 -6.40 -7.37
N LEU A 47 8.83 -5.95 -6.12
CA LEU A 47 9.95 -5.82 -5.19
C LEU A 47 10.28 -7.15 -4.50
N ASP A 48 11.55 -7.53 -4.57
CA ASP A 48 12.05 -8.87 -4.18
C ASP A 48 12.02 -9.16 -2.66
N SER A 49 11.82 -8.15 -1.80
CA SER A 49 11.93 -8.33 -0.35
C SER A 49 10.98 -7.44 0.46
N VAL A 50 10.62 -7.91 1.65
CA VAL A 50 9.83 -7.14 2.62
C VAL A 50 10.50 -5.81 2.97
N PRO A 51 11.83 -5.73 3.26
CA PRO A 51 12.50 -4.46 3.48
C PRO A 51 12.40 -3.49 2.28
N ALA A 52 12.50 -3.98 1.05
CA ALA A 52 12.36 -3.15 -0.14
C ALA A 52 10.95 -2.55 -0.27
N LYS A 53 9.91 -3.37 -0.04
CA LYS A 53 8.50 -2.95 -0.02
C LYS A 53 8.25 -1.87 1.04
N ARG A 54 8.71 -2.10 2.28
CA ARG A 54 8.60 -1.13 3.37
C ARG A 54 9.30 0.18 3.04
N LYS A 55 10.53 0.09 2.51
CA LYS A 55 11.30 1.27 2.12
C LYS A 55 10.61 2.08 1.03
N PHE A 56 10.08 1.43 0.00
CA PHE A 56 9.37 2.10 -1.08
C PHE A 56 8.19 2.94 -0.56
N VAL A 57 7.34 2.36 0.27
CA VAL A 57 6.19 3.09 0.82
C VAL A 57 6.63 4.15 1.81
N PHE A 58 7.58 3.83 2.69
CA PHE A 58 8.15 4.80 3.63
C PHE A 58 8.72 6.04 2.92
N ASP A 59 9.50 5.86 1.85
CA ASP A 59 10.06 6.96 1.08
C ASP A 59 8.97 7.84 0.46
N ASN A 60 7.87 7.25 -0.04
CA ASN A 60 6.73 8.02 -0.55
C ASN A 60 6.02 8.81 0.55
N LEU A 61 5.78 8.20 1.72
CA LEU A 61 5.22 8.91 2.87
C LEU A 61 6.10 10.09 3.31
N GLN A 62 7.43 9.92 3.30
CA GLN A 62 8.37 10.98 3.67
C GLN A 62 8.40 12.12 2.63
N ARG A 63 8.38 11.80 1.33
CA ARG A 63 8.32 12.82 0.25
C ARG A 63 7.07 13.69 0.34
N SER A 64 5.95 13.11 0.76
CA SER A 64 4.70 13.83 0.95
C SER A 64 4.55 14.46 2.34
N HIS A 65 5.63 14.49 3.14
CA HIS A 65 5.66 15.08 4.48
C HIS A 65 4.58 14.51 5.43
N CYS A 66 4.46 13.17 5.46
CA CYS A 66 3.52 12.48 6.34
C CYS A 66 3.64 12.96 7.81
N PRO A 67 2.53 13.43 8.43
CA PRO A 67 2.57 14.00 9.78
C PRO A 67 2.50 12.93 10.89
N ALA A 68 2.27 11.66 10.54
CA ALA A 68 2.15 10.58 11.51
C ALA A 68 3.49 10.30 12.22
N SER A 69 3.41 9.79 13.45
CA SER A 69 4.59 9.32 14.16
C SER A 69 5.19 8.08 13.51
N MET A 70 6.49 7.85 13.76
CA MET A 70 7.19 6.65 13.28
C MET A 70 6.53 5.34 13.74
N ASP A 71 5.94 5.31 14.94
CA ASP A 71 5.23 4.11 15.44
C ASP A 71 3.99 3.81 14.58
N LYS A 72 3.17 4.82 14.27
CA LYS A 72 1.99 4.65 13.40
C LYS A 72 2.38 4.24 12.00
N ILE A 73 3.45 4.83 11.47
CA ILE A 73 3.99 4.45 10.15
C ILE A 73 4.47 3.00 10.18
N THR A 74 5.20 2.59 11.23
CA THR A 74 5.71 1.22 11.35
C THR A 74 4.57 0.20 11.44
N MET A 75 3.54 0.48 12.25
CA MET A 75 2.34 -0.36 12.32
C MET A 75 1.65 -0.52 10.96
N PHE A 76 1.45 0.59 10.25
CA PHE A 76 0.88 0.55 8.90
C PHE A 76 1.73 -0.29 7.94
N LEU A 77 3.06 -0.15 7.98
CA LEU A 77 3.97 -0.91 7.13
C LEU A 77 3.96 -2.41 7.46
N ASP A 78 3.80 -2.79 8.74
CA ASP A 78 3.63 -4.18 9.14
C ASP A 78 2.31 -4.75 8.61
N GLU A 79 1.19 -4.05 8.83
CA GLU A 79 -0.14 -4.45 8.35
C GLU A 79 -0.20 -4.55 6.81
N MET A 80 0.49 -3.66 6.10
CA MET A 80 0.58 -3.70 4.64
C MET A 80 1.22 -4.99 4.15
N ILE A 81 2.29 -5.45 4.81
CA ILE A 81 2.95 -6.71 4.47
C ILE A 81 2.00 -7.89 4.72
N ASP A 82 1.23 -7.86 5.81
CA ASP A 82 0.22 -8.87 6.09
C ASP A 82 -0.87 -8.90 5.00
N GLN A 83 -1.36 -7.74 4.55
CA GLN A 83 -2.32 -7.67 3.43
C GLN A 83 -1.73 -8.27 2.15
N LEU A 84 -0.50 -7.90 1.78
CA LEU A 84 0.17 -8.42 0.58
C LEU A 84 0.37 -9.93 0.61
N ASN A 85 0.62 -10.51 1.79
CA ASN A 85 0.76 -11.96 1.97
C ASN A 85 -0.56 -12.74 1.74
N THR A 86 -1.71 -12.06 1.61
CA THR A 86 -3.01 -12.70 1.31
C THR A 86 -3.31 -12.83 -0.20
N LEU A 87 -2.46 -12.25 -1.05
CA LEU A 87 -2.59 -12.32 -2.51
C LEU A 87 -2.28 -13.71 -3.04
#